data_AF-W1IAB0-F1
#
_entry.id   AF-W1IAB0-F1
#
_cell.length_a   1.000
_cell.length_b   1.000
_cell.length_c   1.000
_cell.angle_alpha   90.00
_cell.angle_beta   90.00
_cell.angle_gamma   90.00
#
_symmetry.space_group_name_H-M   'P 1'
#
loop_
_entity.id
_entity.type
_entity.pdbx_description
1 polymer ?
#
loop_
_entity_poly.entity_id
_entity_poly.type
_entity_poly.pdbx_seq_one_letter_code
_entity_poly.pdbx_strand_id
1 'polypeptide(L)'
;MLPDSLSSNEQQETTDNIQTNSDTLNNLVNQFTDFLQENNNDVLSSLKHPPASQENMPQNVVTLYNLFSELAALKNEVKRESMQVKDAVGQFSGLLDTLKTNNQQLATELERQQQQQEKTSIAYRLPLLEDVLDLNDSLQHTLTSAKRHKPSWWERRSKRALFFRQDMIKGLEITKRRINKMLQQHHIETINCIGKKLDPHTMKAVKVLKNRKYDNGTVLAEIRKGYAYQNDVIRLAEVVVNKID
;
A
#
# COMPACT_ATOMS: atom_id res chain seq x y z
N MET A 1 23.92 22.47 24.47
CA MET A 1 23.33 23.65 25.15
C MET A 1 21.88 23.74 24.71
N LEU A 2 20.98 23.81 25.70
CA LEU A 2 19.55 24.15 25.65
C LEU A 2 19.30 25.47 24.88
N PRO A 3 18.08 25.75 24.34
CA PRO A 3 16.83 25.69 25.11
C PRO A 3 15.59 25.13 24.38
N ASP A 4 14.69 24.50 25.15
CA ASP A 4 13.26 24.35 24.83
C ASP A 4 12.51 23.93 26.12
N SER A 5 12.09 24.91 26.93
CA SER A 5 11.30 24.63 28.13
C SER A 5 10.49 25.83 28.65
N LEU A 6 9.92 26.65 27.77
CA LEU A 6 9.08 27.79 28.17
C LEU A 6 7.62 27.73 27.64
N SER A 7 7.24 26.71 26.85
CA SER A 7 5.91 26.68 26.21
C SER A 7 4.80 25.98 27.03
N SER A 8 5.12 25.29 28.13
CA SER A 8 4.13 24.44 28.83
C SER A 8 3.36 25.17 29.94
N ASN A 9 3.93 26.22 30.55
CA ASN A 9 3.25 26.95 31.64
C ASN A 9 2.15 27.91 31.14
N GLU A 10 2.35 28.57 30.00
CA GLU A 10 1.34 29.52 29.45
C GLU A 10 0.09 28.80 28.90
N GLN A 11 0.23 27.54 28.46
CA GLN A 11 -0.90 26.74 27.98
C GLN A 11 -1.72 26.14 29.14
N GLN A 12 -1.12 25.92 30.31
CA GLN A 12 -1.83 25.45 31.51
C GLN A 12 -2.56 26.58 32.24
N GLU A 13 -1.95 27.77 32.36
CA GLU A 13 -2.62 28.95 32.93
C GLU A 13 -3.83 29.40 32.09
N THR A 14 -3.77 29.26 30.76
CA THR A 14 -4.91 29.61 29.90
C THR A 14 -6.06 28.61 29.99
N THR A 15 -5.79 27.30 30.13
CA THR A 15 -6.86 26.30 30.31
C THR A 15 -7.54 26.41 31.69
N ASP A 16 -6.77 26.68 32.75
CA ASP A 16 -7.33 26.83 34.10
C ASP A 16 -8.15 28.13 34.24
N ASN A 17 -7.74 29.21 33.55
CA ASN A 17 -8.46 30.48 33.56
C ASN A 17 -9.76 30.47 32.72
N ILE A 18 -9.83 29.60 31.70
CA ILE A 18 -11.05 29.36 30.91
C ILE A 18 -12.02 28.45 31.70
N GLN A 19 -11.51 27.43 32.38
CA GLN A 19 -12.31 26.52 33.19
C GLN A 19 -12.91 27.23 34.42
N THR A 20 -12.12 28.06 35.11
CA THR A 20 -12.59 28.85 36.27
C THR A 20 -13.60 29.93 35.87
N ASN A 21 -13.46 30.56 34.69
CA ASN A 21 -14.49 31.47 34.17
C ASN A 21 -15.77 30.74 33.76
N SER A 22 -15.68 29.53 33.19
CA SER A 22 -16.85 28.69 32.92
C SER A 22 -17.59 28.35 34.23
N ASP A 23 -16.84 27.99 35.27
CA ASP A 23 -17.43 27.57 36.54
C ASP A 23 -18.04 28.74 37.32
N THR A 24 -17.45 29.95 37.26
CA THR A 24 -18.05 31.16 37.84
C THR A 24 -19.31 31.59 37.07
N LEU A 25 -19.32 31.48 35.74
CA LEU A 25 -20.50 31.77 34.91
C LEU A 25 -21.62 30.78 35.21
N ASN A 26 -21.32 29.48 35.30
CA ASN A 26 -22.29 28.44 35.65
C ASN A 26 -22.85 28.65 37.06
N ASN A 27 -22.02 29.06 38.02
CA ASN A 27 -22.46 29.34 39.38
C ASN A 27 -23.37 30.58 39.44
N LEU A 28 -23.04 31.65 38.69
CA LEU A 28 -23.89 32.83 38.58
C LEU A 28 -25.22 32.54 37.88
N VAL A 29 -25.19 31.71 36.83
CA VAL A 29 -26.39 31.24 36.12
C VAL A 29 -27.26 30.39 37.03
N ASN A 30 -26.67 29.50 37.84
CA ASN A 30 -27.42 28.69 38.81
C ASN A 30 -28.01 29.55 39.92
N GLN A 31 -27.25 30.49 40.49
CA GLN A 31 -27.73 31.40 41.52
C GLN A 31 -28.86 32.30 41.01
N PHE A 32 -28.78 32.75 39.75
CA PHE A 32 -29.85 33.50 39.10
C PHE A 32 -31.07 32.60 38.79
N THR A 33 -30.84 31.34 38.41
CA THR A 33 -31.91 30.36 38.18
C THR A 33 -32.64 30.01 39.47
N ASP A 34 -31.91 29.85 40.58
CA ASP A 34 -32.44 29.61 41.92
C ASP A 34 -33.22 30.84 42.42
N PHE A 35 -32.68 32.04 42.25
CA PHE A 35 -33.40 33.30 42.53
C PHE A 35 -34.71 33.41 41.75
N LEU A 36 -34.72 33.02 40.47
CA LEU A 36 -35.93 33.00 39.65
C LEU A 36 -36.91 31.90 40.07
N GLN A 37 -36.44 30.76 40.59
CA GLN A 37 -37.30 29.68 41.10
C GLN A 37 -37.88 29.99 42.48
N GLU A 38 -37.11 30.61 43.35
CA GLU A 38 -37.50 30.99 44.72
C GLU A 38 -38.53 32.14 44.69
N ASN A 39 -38.32 33.12 43.79
CA ASN A 39 -39.26 34.22 43.59
C ASN A 39 -40.34 33.93 42.54
N ASN A 40 -40.34 32.75 41.91
CA ASN A 40 -41.32 32.42 40.86
C ASN A 40 -42.76 32.46 41.39
N ASN A 41 -43.00 32.09 42.65
CA ASN A 41 -44.35 32.12 43.21
C ASN A 41 -44.83 33.54 43.55
N ASP A 42 -43.97 34.44 44.05
CA ASP A 42 -44.33 35.84 44.34
C ASP A 42 -44.36 36.73 43.08
N VAL A 43 -43.54 36.42 42.08
CA VAL A 43 -43.51 37.14 40.80
C VAL A 43 -44.57 36.61 39.81
N LEU A 44 -44.83 35.31 39.71
CA LEU A 44 -45.98 34.82 38.90
C LEU A 44 -47.33 35.19 39.51
N SER A 45 -47.44 35.26 40.85
CA SER A 45 -48.71 35.64 41.49
C SER A 45 -49.04 37.11 41.25
N SER A 46 -48.04 37.99 41.18
CA SER A 46 -48.18 39.40 40.77
C SER A 46 -48.30 39.63 39.26
N LEU A 47 -47.99 38.63 38.42
CA LEU A 47 -48.13 38.67 36.95
C LEU A 47 -49.41 38.00 36.41
N LYS A 48 -50.26 37.43 37.27
CA LYS A 48 -51.52 36.77 36.88
C LYS A 48 -52.60 37.74 36.39
N HIS A 49 -52.38 39.05 36.50
CA HIS A 49 -53.26 40.08 35.99
C HIS A 49 -52.47 41.01 35.06
N PRO A 50 -52.98 41.37 33.86
CA PRO A 50 -52.47 42.52 33.14
C PRO A 50 -52.57 43.73 34.09
N PRO A 51 -51.62 44.69 34.08
CA PRO A 51 -51.79 45.90 34.87
C PRO A 51 -53.11 46.54 34.44
N ALA A 52 -54.05 46.67 35.38
CA ALA A 52 -55.30 47.37 35.16
C ALA A 52 -54.98 48.76 34.59
N SER A 53 -55.70 49.11 33.52
CA SER A 53 -55.51 50.31 32.70
C SER A 53 -55.00 51.51 33.49
N GLN A 54 -53.71 51.81 33.36
CA GLN A 54 -53.17 53.12 33.68
C GLN A 54 -53.04 53.89 32.37
N GLU A 55 -54.09 54.63 32.05
CA GLU A 55 -54.03 55.70 31.05
C GLU A 55 -52.91 56.69 31.45
N ASN A 56 -51.98 56.92 30.52
CA ASN A 56 -50.73 57.70 30.64
C ASN A 56 -49.51 57.00 31.29
N MET A 57 -48.98 55.98 30.61
CA MET A 57 -47.53 55.76 30.59
C MET A 57 -46.97 56.12 29.22
N PRO A 58 -45.80 56.78 29.12
CA PRO A 58 -45.18 57.08 27.82
C PRO A 58 -44.94 55.78 27.04
N GLN A 59 -45.04 55.85 25.71
CA GLN A 59 -44.92 54.72 24.76
C GLN A 59 -43.54 54.00 24.76
N ASN A 60 -42.72 54.23 25.78
CA ASN A 60 -41.34 53.77 25.91
C ASN A 60 -41.00 53.35 27.35
N VAL A 61 -41.96 52.81 28.11
CA VAL A 61 -41.67 52.19 29.42
C VAL A 61 -41.59 50.68 29.22
N VAL A 62 -40.38 50.15 29.22
CA VAL A 62 -40.13 48.70 29.25
C VAL A 62 -40.57 48.18 30.62
N THR A 63 -41.77 47.60 30.68
CA THR A 63 -42.25 46.94 31.91
C THR A 63 -41.43 45.67 32.14
N LEU A 64 -41.13 45.36 33.41
CA LEU A 64 -40.47 44.10 33.82
C LEU A 64 -41.11 42.86 33.16
N TYR A 65 -42.44 42.84 33.02
CA TYR A 65 -43.16 41.79 32.30
C TYR A 65 -42.73 41.63 30.84
N ASN A 66 -42.60 42.72 30.08
CA ASN A 66 -42.18 42.68 28.68
C ASN A 66 -40.74 42.14 28.57
N LEU A 67 -39.82 42.63 29.41
CA LEU A 67 -38.44 42.16 29.45
C LEU A 67 -38.35 40.66 29.78
N PHE A 68 -39.11 40.19 30.77
CA PHE A 68 -39.14 38.76 31.12
C PHE A 68 -39.77 37.90 30.01
N SER A 69 -40.78 38.41 29.31
CA SER A 69 -41.39 37.70 28.17
C SER A 69 -40.44 37.59 26.97
N GLU A 70 -39.68 38.65 26.66
CA GLU A 70 -38.66 38.65 25.61
C GLU A 70 -37.47 37.75 25.98
N LEU A 71 -37.03 37.75 27.24
CA LEU A 71 -36.01 36.82 27.73
C LEU A 71 -36.47 35.36 27.65
N ALA A 72 -37.73 35.08 27.97
CA ALA A 72 -38.30 33.74 27.83
C ALA A 72 -38.37 33.31 26.35
N ALA A 73 -38.72 34.23 25.44
CA ALA A 73 -38.71 33.99 24.01
C ALA A 73 -37.28 33.74 23.47
N LEU A 74 -36.32 34.58 23.85
CA LEU A 74 -34.91 34.44 23.48
C LEU A 74 -34.33 33.11 23.99
N LYS A 75 -34.64 32.72 25.23
CA LYS A 75 -34.25 31.41 25.78
C LYS A 75 -34.76 30.25 24.94
N ASN A 76 -36.02 30.31 24.51
CA ASN A 76 -36.60 29.25 23.69
C ASN A 76 -35.97 29.22 22.30
N GLU A 77 -35.66 30.39 21.73
CA GLU A 77 -34.98 30.51 20.44
C GLU A 77 -33.55 29.94 20.51
N VAL A 78 -32.76 30.37 21.49
CA VAL A 78 -31.39 29.85 21.73
C VAL A 78 -31.41 28.34 21.94
N LYS A 79 -32.39 27.81 22.69
CA LYS A 79 -32.55 26.37 22.88
C LYS A 79 -32.84 25.66 21.56
N ARG A 80 -33.71 26.22 20.72
CA ARG A 80 -34.06 25.66 19.41
C ARG A 80 -32.85 25.64 18.48
N GLU A 81 -32.14 26.76 18.37
CA GLU A 81 -30.93 26.87 17.54
C GLU A 81 -29.83 25.91 18.03
N SER A 82 -29.65 25.78 19.35
CA SER A 82 -28.69 24.83 19.93
C SER A 82 -29.02 23.37 19.59
N MET A 83 -30.30 23.00 19.62
CA MET A 83 -30.74 21.66 19.20
C MET A 83 -30.47 21.43 17.71
N GLN A 84 -30.73 22.42 16.85
CA GLN A 84 -30.46 22.33 15.42
C GLN A 84 -28.96 22.18 15.11
N VAL A 85 -28.09 22.93 15.80
CA VAL A 85 -26.63 22.79 15.68
C VAL A 85 -26.19 21.40 16.10
N LYS A 86 -26.73 20.87 17.21
CA LYS A 86 -26.44 19.52 17.67
C LYS A 86 -26.81 18.46 16.62
N ASP A 87 -27.98 18.60 16.00
CA ASP A 87 -28.42 17.69 14.95
C ASP A 87 -27.50 17.75 13.72
N ALA A 88 -27.11 18.96 13.30
CA ALA A 88 -26.16 19.15 12.21
C ALA A 88 -24.80 18.51 12.51
N VAL A 89 -24.26 18.69 13.72
CA VAL A 89 -23.00 18.06 14.16
C VAL A 89 -23.12 16.54 14.17
N GLY A 90 -24.27 15.99 14.58
CA GLY A 90 -24.55 14.56 14.52
C GLY A 90 -24.53 14.03 13.08
N GLN A 91 -25.17 14.74 12.16
CA GLN A 91 -25.16 14.39 10.72
C GLN A 91 -23.74 14.44 10.14
N PHE A 92 -22.98 15.49 10.42
CA PHE A 92 -21.58 15.61 9.97
C PHE A 92 -20.70 14.48 10.51
N SER A 93 -20.87 14.11 11.78
CA SER A 93 -20.12 13.00 12.37
C SER A 93 -20.43 11.68 11.67
N GLY A 94 -21.71 11.40 11.38
CA GLY A 94 -22.10 10.21 10.62
C GLY A 94 -21.56 10.20 9.18
N LEU A 95 -21.50 11.35 8.51
CA LEU A 95 -20.86 11.47 7.19
C LEU A 95 -19.35 11.22 7.25
N LEU A 96 -18.67 11.72 8.28
CA LEU A 96 -17.24 11.48 8.50
C LEU A 96 -16.95 10.00 8.75
N ASP A 97 -17.79 9.30 9.53
CA ASP A 97 -17.65 7.86 9.77
C ASP A 97 -17.84 7.05 8.49
N THR A 98 -18.82 7.43 7.67
CA THR A 98 -19.07 6.80 6.36
C THR A 98 -17.87 7.03 5.43
N LEU A 99 -17.38 8.26 5.35
CA LEU A 99 -16.21 8.62 4.53
C LEU A 99 -14.98 7.86 4.98
N LYS A 100 -14.74 7.77 6.29
CA LYS A 100 -13.62 7.01 6.87
C LYS A 100 -13.70 5.54 6.49
N THR A 101 -14.88 4.93 6.62
CA THR A 101 -15.10 3.53 6.27
C THR A 101 -14.85 3.28 4.78
N ASN A 102 -15.37 4.14 3.91
CA ASN A 102 -15.15 4.03 2.46
C ASN A 102 -13.67 4.19 2.09
N ASN A 103 -12.96 5.14 2.70
CA ASN A 103 -11.52 5.31 2.46
C ASN A 103 -10.71 4.10 2.91
N GLN A 104 -11.05 3.47 4.04
CA GLN A 104 -10.40 2.24 4.50
C GLN A 104 -10.65 1.06 3.54
N GLN A 105 -11.88 0.93 3.05
CA GLN A 105 -12.22 -0.08 2.05
C GLN A 105 -11.48 0.14 0.74
N LEU A 106 -11.43 1.39 0.26
CA LEU A 106 -10.68 1.76 -0.95
C LEU A 106 -9.19 1.49 -0.79
N ALA A 107 -8.59 1.83 0.36
CA ALA A 107 -7.18 1.54 0.63
C ALA A 107 -6.90 0.02 0.54
N THR A 108 -7.76 -0.79 1.15
CA THR A 108 -7.64 -2.26 1.12
C THR A 108 -7.78 -2.80 -0.31
N GLU A 109 -8.74 -2.31 -1.09
CA GLU A 109 -8.94 -2.75 -2.48
C GLU A 109 -7.79 -2.30 -3.39
N LEU A 110 -7.24 -1.10 -3.19
CA LEU A 110 -6.06 -0.63 -3.90
C LEU A 110 -4.84 -1.51 -3.62
N GLU A 111 -4.58 -1.85 -2.35
CA GLU A 111 -3.50 -2.77 -1.99
C GLU A 111 -3.69 -4.13 -2.65
N ARG A 112 -4.91 -4.68 -2.60
CA ARG A 112 -5.25 -5.95 -3.25
C ARG A 112 -5.03 -5.89 -4.76
N GLN A 113 -5.44 -4.80 -5.42
CA GLN A 113 -5.24 -4.61 -6.85
C GLN A 113 -3.77 -4.48 -7.20
N GLN A 114 -2.98 -3.73 -6.44
CA GLN A 114 -1.53 -3.61 -6.65
C GLN A 114 -0.84 -4.97 -6.56
N GLN A 115 -1.10 -5.73 -5.50
CA GLN A 115 -0.55 -7.08 -5.35
C GLN A 115 -0.97 -8.01 -6.49
N GLN A 116 -2.24 -7.94 -6.93
CA GLN A 116 -2.72 -8.75 -8.04
C GLN A 116 -2.05 -8.34 -9.36
N GLN A 117 -1.90 -7.04 -9.61
CA GLN A 117 -1.21 -6.52 -10.79
C GLN A 117 0.25 -6.94 -10.80
N GLU A 118 0.97 -6.84 -9.68
CA GLU A 118 2.35 -7.32 -9.55
C GLU A 118 2.45 -8.81 -9.87
N LYS A 119 1.60 -9.65 -9.26
CA LYS A 119 1.55 -11.10 -9.52
C LYS A 119 1.27 -11.40 -10.98
N THR A 120 0.28 -10.75 -11.59
CA THR A 120 -0.03 -10.93 -13.01
C THR A 120 1.12 -10.47 -13.90
N SER A 121 1.75 -9.34 -13.59
CA SER A 121 2.89 -8.82 -14.35
C SER A 121 4.07 -9.79 -14.34
N ILE A 122 4.33 -10.46 -13.22
CA ILE A 122 5.38 -11.48 -13.12
C ILE A 122 4.95 -12.74 -13.87
N ALA A 123 3.70 -13.17 -13.68
CA ALA A 123 3.15 -14.36 -14.34
C ALA A 123 3.16 -14.28 -15.87
N TYR A 124 3.02 -13.09 -16.47
CA TYR A 124 3.14 -12.93 -17.93
C TYR A 124 4.59 -12.73 -18.41
N ARG A 125 5.46 -12.14 -17.59
CA ARG A 125 6.86 -11.88 -17.96
C ARG A 125 7.73 -13.13 -17.91
N LEU A 126 7.50 -14.02 -16.94
CA LEU A 126 8.33 -15.23 -16.78
C LEU A 126 8.22 -16.21 -17.97
N PRO A 127 7.03 -16.53 -18.51
CA PRO A 127 6.92 -17.40 -19.69
C PRO A 127 7.61 -16.82 -20.92
N LEU A 128 7.42 -15.52 -21.19
CA LEU A 128 8.09 -14.84 -22.31
C LEU A 128 9.63 -14.89 -22.15
N LEU A 129 10.11 -14.72 -20.93
CA LEU A 129 11.54 -14.81 -20.64
C LEU A 129 12.06 -16.25 -20.83
N GLU A 130 11.28 -17.26 -20.42
CA GLU A 130 11.60 -18.66 -20.68
C GLU A 130 11.69 -18.95 -22.19
N ASP A 131 10.75 -18.44 -23.00
CA ASP A 131 10.78 -18.59 -24.46
C ASP A 131 12.06 -17.97 -25.07
N VAL A 132 12.47 -16.79 -24.59
CA VAL A 132 13.72 -16.15 -25.02
C VAL A 132 14.94 -16.97 -24.62
N LEU A 133 14.94 -17.58 -23.43
CA LEU A 133 16.01 -18.46 -22.98
C LEU A 133 16.06 -19.76 -23.81
N ASP A 134 14.92 -20.28 -24.25
CA ASP A 134 14.84 -21.43 -25.16
C ASP A 134 15.38 -21.11 -26.55
N LEU A 135 15.08 -19.93 -27.09
CA LEU A 135 15.70 -19.46 -28.33
C LEU A 135 17.22 -19.36 -28.18
N ASN A 136 17.70 -18.87 -27.05
CA ASN A 136 19.13 -18.77 -26.76
C ASN A 136 19.82 -20.16 -26.67
N ASP A 137 19.14 -21.16 -26.11
CA ASP A 137 19.63 -22.54 -26.05
C ASP A 137 19.61 -23.21 -27.42
N SER A 138 18.55 -23.00 -28.21
CA SER A 138 18.47 -23.47 -29.60
C SER A 138 19.59 -22.88 -30.46
N LEU A 139 19.91 -21.59 -30.31
CA LEU A 139 21.06 -20.96 -30.94
C LEU A 139 22.40 -21.57 -30.50
N GLN A 140 22.54 -21.92 -29.21
CA GLN A 140 23.72 -22.61 -28.72
C GLN A 140 23.84 -24.01 -29.32
N HIS A 141 22.72 -24.74 -29.42
CA HIS A 141 22.67 -26.08 -29.99
C HIS A 141 23.04 -26.04 -31.48
N THR A 142 22.43 -25.16 -32.27
CA THR A 142 22.72 -24.99 -33.70
C THR A 142 24.18 -24.60 -33.94
N LEU A 143 24.75 -23.66 -33.16
CA LEU A 143 26.17 -23.31 -33.24
C LEU A 143 27.08 -24.52 -32.94
N THR A 144 26.75 -25.30 -31.91
CA THR A 144 27.53 -26.48 -31.53
C THR A 144 27.48 -27.56 -32.61
N SER A 145 26.29 -27.80 -33.18
CA SER A 145 26.07 -28.73 -34.30
C SER A 145 26.80 -28.28 -35.55
N ALA A 146 26.75 -26.98 -35.90
CA ALA A 146 27.47 -26.41 -37.04
C ALA A 146 29.00 -26.52 -36.88
N LYS A 147 29.53 -26.34 -35.66
CA LYS A 147 30.96 -26.52 -35.35
C LYS A 147 31.40 -27.98 -35.43
N ARG A 148 30.54 -28.92 -35.00
CA ARG A 148 30.83 -30.36 -34.99
C ARG A 148 30.74 -30.98 -36.38
N HIS A 149 29.88 -30.45 -37.25
CA HIS A 149 29.68 -30.96 -38.60
C HIS A 149 30.98 -30.91 -39.41
N LYS A 150 31.45 -32.08 -39.84
CA LYS A 150 32.65 -32.19 -40.68
C LYS A 150 32.24 -32.04 -42.14
N PRO A 151 32.87 -31.13 -42.90
CA PRO A 151 32.49 -30.91 -44.28
C PRO A 151 32.69 -32.18 -45.13
N SER A 152 31.74 -32.41 -46.03
CA SER A 152 31.83 -33.50 -47.00
C SER A 152 33.07 -33.33 -47.88
N TRP A 153 33.53 -34.40 -48.52
CA TRP A 153 34.77 -34.33 -49.30
C TRP A 153 34.65 -33.40 -50.53
N TRP A 154 33.45 -33.30 -51.12
CA TRP A 154 33.17 -32.37 -52.21
C TRP A 154 33.22 -30.91 -51.74
N GLU A 155 32.68 -30.63 -50.56
CA GLU A 155 32.75 -29.30 -49.92
C GLU A 155 34.19 -28.93 -49.61
N ARG A 156 35.02 -29.90 -49.21
CA ARG A 156 36.45 -29.70 -48.97
C ARG A 156 37.22 -29.27 -50.22
N ARG A 157 36.77 -29.66 -51.42
CA ARG A 157 37.36 -29.21 -52.69
C ARG A 157 37.03 -27.75 -53.01
N SER A 158 35.92 -27.22 -52.49
CA SER A 158 35.51 -25.83 -52.71
C SER A 158 36.02 -24.92 -51.59
N LYS A 159 37.08 -24.16 -51.87
CA LYS A 159 37.55 -23.11 -50.95
C LYS A 159 36.41 -22.15 -50.56
N ARG A 160 35.57 -21.75 -51.52
CA ARG A 160 34.44 -20.84 -51.30
C ARG A 160 33.41 -21.41 -50.31
N ALA A 161 33.07 -22.69 -50.43
CA ALA A 161 32.13 -23.34 -49.50
C ALA A 161 32.70 -23.43 -48.07
N LEU A 162 34.00 -23.72 -47.94
CA LEU A 162 34.68 -23.74 -46.65
C LEU A 162 34.70 -22.35 -45.98
N PHE A 163 35.02 -21.29 -46.74
CA PHE A 163 34.98 -19.91 -46.21
C PHE A 163 33.57 -19.50 -45.81
N PHE A 164 32.57 -19.72 -46.66
CA PHE A 164 31.17 -19.40 -46.33
C PHE A 164 30.71 -20.08 -45.03
N ARG A 165 31.06 -21.37 -44.85
CA ARG A 165 30.76 -22.10 -43.60
C ARG A 165 31.45 -21.47 -42.39
N GLN A 166 32.72 -21.07 -42.52
CA GLN A 166 33.46 -20.41 -41.44
C GLN A 166 32.82 -19.06 -41.08
N ASP A 167 32.46 -18.26 -42.09
CA ASP A 167 31.80 -16.97 -41.90
C ASP A 167 30.43 -17.11 -41.25
N MET A 168 29.65 -18.11 -41.65
CA MET A 168 28.36 -18.45 -41.02
C MET A 168 28.52 -18.82 -39.54
N ILE A 169 29.47 -19.69 -39.21
CA ILE A 169 29.77 -20.07 -37.82
C ILE A 169 30.22 -18.85 -37.01
N LYS A 170 31.07 -18.00 -37.59
CA LYS A 170 31.54 -16.76 -36.97
C LYS A 170 30.38 -15.79 -36.72
N GLY A 171 29.46 -15.66 -37.67
CA GLY A 171 28.23 -14.88 -37.53
C GLY A 171 27.37 -15.34 -36.36
N LEU A 172 27.07 -16.65 -36.28
CA LEU A 172 26.33 -17.23 -35.16
C LEU A 172 27.05 -17.02 -33.81
N GLU A 173 28.37 -17.14 -33.78
CA GLU A 173 29.16 -16.92 -32.56
C GLU A 173 29.11 -15.47 -32.08
N ILE A 174 29.14 -14.49 -32.99
CA ILE A 174 28.95 -13.08 -32.65
C ILE A 174 27.55 -12.85 -32.09
N THR A 175 26.52 -13.38 -32.73
CA THR A 175 25.13 -13.27 -32.26
C THR A 175 24.96 -13.89 -30.87
N LYS A 176 25.47 -15.11 -30.66
CA LYS A 176 25.44 -15.78 -29.36
C LYS A 176 26.16 -14.97 -28.27
N ARG A 177 27.30 -14.36 -28.60
CA ARG A 177 28.02 -13.47 -27.67
C ARG A 177 27.20 -12.23 -27.31
N ARG A 178 26.50 -11.62 -28.28
CA ARG A 178 25.61 -10.48 -28.02
C ARG A 178 24.45 -10.84 -27.11
N ILE A 179 23.80 -11.99 -27.34
CA ILE A 179 22.72 -12.47 -26.47
C ILE A 179 23.24 -12.72 -25.06
N ASN A 180 24.37 -13.42 -24.91
CA ASN A 180 24.96 -13.66 -23.59
C ASN A 180 25.30 -12.35 -22.87
N LYS A 181 25.82 -11.34 -23.58
CA LYS A 181 26.10 -10.02 -23.02
C LYS A 181 24.80 -9.32 -22.58
N MET A 182 23.74 -9.40 -23.37
CA MET A 182 22.43 -8.84 -23.01
C MET A 182 21.87 -9.50 -21.75
N LEU A 183 21.91 -10.83 -21.65
CA LEU A 183 21.48 -11.56 -20.44
C LEU A 183 22.28 -11.11 -19.20
N GLN A 184 23.61 -10.98 -19.33
CA GLN A 184 24.47 -10.49 -18.25
C GLN A 184 24.15 -9.04 -17.84
N GLN A 185 23.87 -8.16 -18.80
CA GLN A 185 23.47 -6.77 -18.52
C GLN A 185 22.18 -6.67 -17.72
N HIS A 186 21.28 -7.64 -17.89
CA HIS A 186 20.04 -7.76 -17.12
C HIS A 186 20.17 -8.69 -15.90
N HIS A 187 21.40 -9.02 -15.46
CA HIS A 187 21.66 -9.88 -14.30
C HIS A 187 21.00 -11.27 -14.37
N ILE A 188 20.81 -11.79 -15.59
CA ILE A 188 20.33 -13.14 -15.83
C ILE A 188 21.54 -14.05 -15.99
N GLU A 189 21.71 -14.97 -15.04
CA GLU A 189 22.85 -15.85 -14.95
C GLU A 189 22.45 -17.33 -15.04
N THR A 190 23.37 -18.15 -15.54
CA THR A 190 23.18 -19.60 -15.57
C THR A 190 23.44 -20.21 -14.21
N ILE A 191 22.57 -21.11 -13.76
CA ILE A 191 22.72 -21.82 -12.50
C ILE A 191 23.82 -22.88 -12.65
N ASN A 192 24.93 -22.71 -11.93
CA ASN A 192 26.02 -23.69 -11.96
C ASN A 192 25.67 -24.90 -11.10
N CYS A 193 25.38 -26.04 -11.75
CA CYS A 193 24.87 -27.25 -11.09
C CYS A 193 25.88 -28.40 -11.01
N ILE A 194 26.75 -28.56 -12.02
CA ILE A 194 27.60 -29.76 -12.16
C ILE A 194 28.56 -29.89 -10.98
N GLY A 195 28.58 -31.08 -10.36
CA GLY A 195 29.41 -31.38 -9.20
C GLY A 195 28.85 -30.90 -7.86
N LYS A 196 27.76 -30.15 -7.84
CA LYS A 196 27.07 -29.73 -6.60
C LYS A 196 26.03 -30.75 -6.16
N LYS A 197 25.51 -30.60 -4.94
CA LYS A 197 24.33 -31.33 -4.47
C LYS A 197 23.08 -30.80 -5.17
N LEU A 198 22.12 -31.69 -5.42
CA LEU A 198 20.80 -31.33 -5.91
C LEU A 198 20.12 -30.39 -4.93
N ASP A 199 19.75 -29.20 -5.41
CA ASP A 199 18.93 -28.24 -4.70
C ASP A 199 17.53 -28.17 -5.36
N PRO A 200 16.46 -28.60 -4.68
CA PRO A 200 15.09 -28.58 -5.23
C PRO A 200 14.58 -27.19 -5.59
N HIS A 201 15.14 -26.11 -5.02
CA HIS A 201 14.72 -24.75 -5.34
C HIS A 201 15.26 -24.26 -6.68
N THR A 202 16.40 -24.78 -7.13
CA THR A 202 17.13 -24.31 -8.33
C THR A 202 17.27 -25.38 -9.40
N MET A 203 17.02 -26.64 -9.07
CA MET A 203 17.27 -27.79 -9.95
C MET A 203 16.11 -28.78 -9.94
N LYS A 204 15.85 -29.37 -11.12
CA LYS A 204 14.92 -30.47 -11.33
C LYS A 204 15.69 -31.71 -11.76
N ALA A 205 15.67 -32.75 -10.94
CA ALA A 205 16.27 -34.03 -11.29
C ALA A 205 15.39 -34.75 -12.33
N VAL A 206 15.84 -34.80 -13.59
CA VAL A 206 15.12 -35.46 -14.69
C VAL A 206 15.60 -36.88 -14.94
N LYS A 207 16.80 -37.22 -14.44
CA LYS A 207 17.38 -38.55 -14.59
C LYS A 207 18.25 -38.91 -13.39
N VAL A 208 18.29 -40.19 -13.05
CA VAL A 208 19.16 -40.74 -12.01
C VAL A 208 20.13 -41.71 -12.66
N LEU A 209 21.42 -41.60 -12.31
CA LEU A 209 22.46 -42.54 -12.71
C LEU A 209 23.22 -43.05 -11.48
N LYS A 210 23.95 -44.14 -11.67
CA LYS A 210 24.81 -44.73 -10.64
C LYS A 210 26.26 -44.54 -11.04
N ASN A 211 27.02 -43.84 -10.21
CA ASN A 211 28.45 -43.67 -10.35
C ASN A 211 29.13 -43.70 -8.99
N ARG A 212 29.93 -44.74 -8.74
CA ARG A 212 30.65 -44.94 -7.48
C ARG A 212 31.72 -43.88 -7.19
N LYS A 213 32.07 -43.04 -8.17
CA LYS A 213 33.06 -41.96 -8.02
C LYS A 213 32.51 -40.69 -7.36
N TYR A 214 31.19 -40.55 -7.30
CA TYR A 214 30.53 -39.35 -6.76
C TYR A 214 29.60 -39.74 -5.63
N ASP A 215 29.33 -38.82 -4.72
CA ASP A 215 28.40 -39.05 -3.62
C ASP A 215 26.94 -39.12 -4.08
N ASN A 216 26.07 -39.65 -3.22
CA ASN A 216 24.62 -39.64 -3.43
C ASN A 216 24.08 -38.20 -3.48
N GLY A 217 23.14 -37.93 -4.40
CA GLY A 217 22.55 -36.61 -4.61
C GLY A 217 23.44 -35.59 -5.34
N THR A 218 24.61 -35.99 -5.83
CA THR A 218 25.50 -35.11 -6.59
C THR A 218 25.06 -35.02 -8.05
N VAL A 219 25.04 -33.81 -8.61
CA VAL A 219 24.72 -33.56 -10.02
C VAL A 219 25.89 -33.99 -10.91
N LEU A 220 25.64 -34.96 -11.79
CA LEU A 220 26.62 -35.53 -12.71
C LEU A 220 26.67 -34.79 -14.04
N ALA A 221 25.51 -34.33 -14.53
CA ALA A 221 25.39 -33.64 -15.80
C ALA A 221 24.19 -32.70 -15.80
N GLU A 222 24.27 -31.66 -16.62
CA GLU A 222 23.18 -30.74 -16.92
C GLU A 222 22.63 -31.07 -18.32
N ILE A 223 21.33 -31.34 -18.40
CA ILE A 223 20.62 -31.61 -19.66
C ILE A 223 20.12 -30.30 -20.27
N ARG A 224 19.50 -29.45 -19.45
CA ARG A 224 19.02 -28.11 -19.82
C ARG A 224 19.48 -27.12 -18.77
N LYS A 225 19.99 -25.98 -19.23
CA LYS A 225 20.54 -24.93 -18.37
C LYS A 225 19.48 -24.33 -17.47
N GLY A 226 19.79 -24.16 -16.19
CA GLY A 226 19.00 -23.32 -15.30
C GLY A 226 19.36 -21.85 -15.48
N TYR A 227 18.39 -20.96 -15.26
CA TYR A 227 18.60 -19.51 -15.28
C TYR A 227 17.96 -18.85 -14.07
N ALA A 228 18.68 -17.90 -13.47
CA ALA A 228 18.21 -17.11 -12.36
C ALA A 228 18.47 -15.63 -12.62
N TYR A 229 17.57 -14.79 -12.14
CA TYR A 229 17.77 -13.35 -12.00
C TYR A 229 18.08 -13.07 -10.54
N GLN A 230 19.31 -12.66 -10.24
CA GLN A 230 19.79 -12.50 -8.86
C GLN A 230 19.55 -13.79 -8.03
N ASN A 231 18.52 -13.80 -7.17
CA ASN A 231 18.14 -14.95 -6.35
C ASN A 231 16.85 -15.64 -6.83
N ASP A 232 16.14 -15.03 -7.77
CA ASP A 232 14.87 -15.52 -8.27
C ASP A 232 15.10 -16.45 -9.46
N VAL A 233 14.68 -17.70 -9.30
CA VAL A 233 14.80 -18.70 -10.36
C VAL A 233 13.77 -18.41 -11.44
N ILE A 234 14.26 -18.13 -12.65
CA ILE A 234 13.43 -17.99 -13.85
C ILE A 234 13.09 -19.38 -14.38
N ARG A 235 14.09 -20.25 -14.45
CA ARG A 235 13.96 -21.62 -14.97
C ARG A 235 14.87 -22.57 -14.22
N LEU A 236 14.31 -23.67 -13.71
CA LEU A 236 15.07 -24.73 -13.05
C LEU A 236 16.06 -25.39 -14.01
N ALA A 237 17.25 -25.73 -13.51
CA ALA A 237 18.18 -26.56 -14.27
C ALA A 237 17.67 -28.00 -14.32
N GLU A 238 17.62 -28.61 -15.51
CA GLU A 238 17.30 -30.04 -15.63
C GLU A 238 18.59 -30.85 -15.53
N VAL A 239 18.69 -31.66 -14.48
CA VAL A 239 19.95 -32.29 -14.10
C VAL A 239 19.84 -33.81 -14.00
N VAL A 240 20.99 -34.46 -14.20
CA VAL A 240 21.18 -35.89 -13.92
C VAL A 240 21.87 -36.02 -12.58
N VAL A 241 21.26 -36.72 -11.63
CA VAL A 241 21.79 -36.88 -10.28
C VAL A 241 22.32 -38.29 -10.05
N ASN A 242 23.31 -38.39 -9.18
CA ASN A 242 23.84 -39.66 -8.74
C ASN A 242 22.99 -40.23 -7.62
N LYS A 243 22.67 -41.52 -7.70
CA LYS A 243 22.12 -42.28 -6.59
C LYS A 243 22.96 -43.53 -6.38
N ILE A 244 23.51 -43.67 -5.19
CA ILE A 244 24.12 -44.92 -4.74
C ILE A 244 23.02 -45.65 -3.96
N ASP A 245 22.76 -46.91 -4.30
CA ASP A 245 21.81 -47.75 -3.55
C ASP A 245 22.35 -48.07 -2.15
#